data_AF-A0A953U702-F1
#
_entry.id   AF-A0A953U702-F1
#
_cell.length_a   1.000
_cell.length_b   1.000
_cell.length_c   1.000
_cell.angle_alpha   90.00
_cell.angle_beta   90.00
_cell.angle_gamma   90.00
#
_symmetry.space_group_name_H-M   'P 1'
#
loop_
_entity.id
_entity.type
_entity.pdbx_description
1 polymer ?
#
loop_
_entity_poly.entity_id
_entity_poly.type
_entity_poly.pdbx_seq_one_letter_code
_entity_poly.pdbx_strand_id
1 'polypeptide(L)'
;MERSSALVLFDIDGTLIRRAGPHHREALVEAIRRTVGVETTTEGVPVAGMLDHAILTVMMTRAGMRPGAIREAMPEVMRRAQSIYVRSSPVLERKVCPGVRQVLRRLERRGAVIGLVTGNLSRIGWRKMERAGLRRYFRYGAFAELAKDRAGLVRLAIRHARREQWIEPSSSIWLVGDHPNDVRAAQANGIRVVAVATGLVGLEELRSHGPDVLVPDLRSIEVETWLRGTSGATRSDPGNRRPKPRRSEPG
;
A
#
# COMPACT_ATOMS: atom_id res chain seq x y z
N MET A 1 8.52 9.05 -25.42
CA MET A 1 8.26 9.65 -24.10
C MET A 1 9.42 9.29 -23.20
N GLU A 2 10.03 10.26 -22.53
CA GLU A 2 11.18 10.03 -21.64
C GLU A 2 10.76 9.12 -20.47
N ARG A 3 11.60 8.14 -20.14
CA ARG A 3 11.35 7.22 -19.02
C ARG A 3 11.71 7.94 -17.72
N SER A 4 10.92 7.73 -16.68
CA SER A 4 11.22 8.31 -15.37
C SER A 4 12.32 7.54 -14.66
N SER A 5 13.17 8.23 -13.91
CA SER A 5 14.18 7.63 -13.03
C SER A 5 13.64 7.25 -11.64
N ALA A 6 12.33 7.45 -11.40
CA ALA A 6 11.70 7.17 -10.11
C ALA A 6 10.27 6.63 -10.23
N LEU A 7 9.97 5.63 -9.39
CA LEU A 7 8.63 5.12 -9.13
C LEU A 7 8.30 5.29 -7.64
N VAL A 8 7.18 5.95 -7.34
CA VAL A 8 6.67 6.07 -5.97
C VAL A 8 5.27 5.47 -5.90
N LEU A 9 5.14 4.43 -5.08
CA LEU A 9 3.91 3.70 -4.82
C LEU A 9 3.33 4.14 -3.48
N PHE A 10 2.03 4.38 -3.42
CA PHE A 10 1.35 4.83 -2.20
C PHE A 10 0.25 3.86 -1.78
N ASP A 11 0.18 3.55 -0.48
CA ASP A 11 -1.05 3.11 0.15
C ASP A 11 -2.10 4.22 0.22
N ILE A 12 -3.36 3.87 0.48
CA ILE A 12 -4.46 4.82 0.62
C ILE A 12 -4.81 5.10 2.09
N ASP A 13 -5.24 4.09 2.85
CA ASP A 13 -5.96 4.26 4.11
C ASP A 13 -4.99 4.31 5.28
N GLY A 14 -4.84 5.49 5.85
CA GLY A 14 -3.84 5.79 6.86
C GLY A 14 -2.61 6.48 6.26
N THR A 15 -2.40 6.39 4.94
CA THR A 15 -1.27 7.03 4.24
C THR A 15 -1.66 8.29 3.45
N LEU A 16 -2.51 8.16 2.42
CA LEU A 16 -2.97 9.31 1.61
C LEU A 16 -4.16 10.03 2.25
N ILE A 17 -5.07 9.26 2.84
CA ILE A 17 -6.25 9.74 3.55
C ILE A 17 -6.38 9.02 4.89
N ARG A 18 -7.00 9.64 5.89
CA ARG A 18 -7.28 9.03 7.19
C ARG A 18 -8.69 9.32 7.66
N ARG A 19 -9.26 8.41 8.47
CA ARG A 19 -10.60 8.57 9.05
C ARG A 19 -11.68 8.83 7.98
N ALA A 20 -11.67 8.02 6.92
CA ALA A 20 -12.57 8.12 5.76
C ALA A 20 -14.05 7.77 6.07
N GLY A 21 -14.35 7.36 7.30
CA GLY A 21 -15.69 7.01 7.75
C GLY A 21 -16.04 5.52 7.53
N PRO A 22 -17.27 5.11 7.90
CA PRO A 22 -17.66 3.71 7.95
C PRO A 22 -18.03 3.12 6.58
N HIS A 23 -18.35 3.96 5.58
CA HIS A 23 -18.83 3.58 4.25
C HIS A 23 -18.07 2.44 3.56
N HIS A 24 -16.76 2.33 3.77
CA HIS A 24 -16.00 1.21 3.22
C HIS A 24 -16.43 -0.12 3.86
N ARG A 25 -16.43 -0.19 5.19
CA ARG A 25 -16.85 -1.39 5.95
C ARG A 25 -18.31 -1.72 5.69
N GLU A 26 -19.18 -0.71 5.67
CA GLU A 26 -20.61 -0.86 5.36
C GLU A 26 -20.82 -1.46 3.97
N ALA A 27 -20.04 -1.04 2.97
CA ALA A 27 -20.12 -1.60 1.63
C ALA A 27 -19.71 -3.08 1.58
N LEU A 28 -18.71 -3.51 2.37
CA LEU A 28 -18.31 -4.91 2.46
C LEU A 28 -19.39 -5.76 3.15
N VAL A 29 -19.92 -5.30 4.28
CA VAL A 29 -21.00 -5.98 5.02
C VAL A 29 -22.24 -6.13 4.15
N GLU A 30 -22.70 -5.03 3.55
CA GLU A 30 -23.91 -5.02 2.72
C GLU A 30 -23.74 -5.85 1.45
N ALA A 31 -22.53 -5.93 0.89
CA ALA A 31 -22.26 -6.78 -0.26
C ALA A 31 -22.38 -8.27 0.07
N ILE A 32 -21.90 -8.70 1.24
CA ILE A 32 -22.07 -10.09 1.71
C ILE A 32 -23.57 -10.34 1.91
N ARG A 33 -24.24 -9.52 2.72
CA ARG A 33 -25.67 -9.66 3.02
C ARG A 33 -26.53 -9.77 1.74
N ARG A 34 -26.31 -8.88 0.77
CA ARG A 34 -27.07 -8.88 -0.49
C ARG A 34 -26.71 -10.01 -1.45
N THR A 35 -25.54 -10.64 -1.31
CA THR A 35 -25.09 -11.69 -2.25
C THR A 35 -25.43 -13.07 -1.75
N VAL A 36 -25.20 -13.32 -0.46
CA VAL A 36 -25.32 -14.66 0.14
C VAL A 36 -26.35 -14.72 1.26
N GLY A 37 -27.01 -13.61 1.62
CA GLY A 37 -28.07 -13.58 2.63
C GLY A 37 -27.58 -13.72 4.07
N VAL A 38 -26.28 -13.60 4.31
CA VAL A 38 -25.67 -13.82 5.62
C VAL A 38 -25.35 -12.49 6.31
N GLU A 39 -25.75 -12.37 7.56
CA GLU A 39 -25.39 -11.24 8.43
C GLU A 39 -23.94 -11.37 8.92
N THR A 40 -23.20 -10.27 8.91
CA THR A 40 -21.77 -10.25 9.27
C THR A 40 -21.33 -8.87 9.74
N THR A 41 -20.12 -8.78 10.30
CA THR A 41 -19.54 -7.53 10.79
C THR A 41 -18.03 -7.50 10.56
N THR A 42 -17.46 -6.29 10.56
CA THR A 42 -15.99 -6.11 10.61
C THR A 42 -15.47 -5.96 12.04
N GLU A 43 -16.35 -6.06 13.05
CA GLU A 43 -15.98 -6.01 14.45
C GLU A 43 -15.05 -7.18 14.82
N GLY A 44 -13.99 -6.87 15.56
CA GLY A 44 -12.93 -7.83 15.88
C GLY A 44 -12.15 -8.36 14.66
N VAL A 45 -12.31 -7.78 13.46
CA VAL A 45 -11.46 -8.07 12.29
C VAL A 45 -10.35 -7.02 12.23
N PRO A 46 -9.06 -7.40 12.21
CA PRO A 46 -7.94 -6.46 12.12
C PRO A 46 -7.79 -5.95 10.68
N VAL A 47 -8.78 -5.21 10.19
CA VAL A 47 -8.85 -4.80 8.77
C VAL A 47 -7.67 -3.95 8.31
N ALA A 48 -7.00 -3.26 9.23
CA ALA A 48 -5.89 -2.37 8.91
C ALA A 48 -4.76 -3.16 8.25
N GLY A 49 -4.28 -2.68 7.11
CA GLY A 49 -3.23 -3.34 6.34
C GLY A 49 -3.64 -4.64 5.64
N MET A 50 -4.90 -5.10 5.75
CA MET A 50 -5.40 -6.28 5.01
C MET A 50 -5.87 -5.91 3.60
N LEU A 51 -5.97 -6.92 2.74
CA LEU A 51 -6.61 -6.81 1.43
C LEU A 51 -8.12 -7.09 1.58
N ASP A 52 -8.96 -6.36 0.85
CA ASP A 52 -10.42 -6.46 0.96
C ASP A 52 -10.93 -7.89 0.73
N HIS A 53 -10.40 -8.65 -0.23
CA HIS A 53 -10.81 -10.04 -0.44
C HIS A 53 -10.46 -10.94 0.77
N ALA A 54 -9.39 -10.64 1.49
CA ALA A 54 -9.01 -11.35 2.72
C ALA A 54 -9.95 -10.95 3.88
N ILE A 55 -10.32 -9.67 3.97
CA ILE A 55 -11.33 -9.19 4.93
C ILE A 55 -12.67 -9.90 4.68
N LEU A 56 -13.15 -9.91 3.44
CA LEU A 56 -14.38 -10.59 3.03
C LEU A 56 -14.34 -12.09 3.35
N THR A 57 -13.19 -12.74 3.12
CA THR A 57 -12.98 -14.15 3.47
C THR A 57 -13.15 -14.39 4.97
N VAL A 58 -12.52 -13.56 5.81
CA VAL A 58 -12.66 -13.66 7.28
C VAL A 58 -14.10 -13.42 7.71
N MET A 59 -14.76 -12.39 7.17
CA MET A 59 -16.16 -12.05 7.50
C MET A 59 -17.11 -13.20 7.19
N MET A 60 -17.02 -13.77 5.98
CA MET A 60 -17.87 -14.89 5.56
C MET A 60 -17.55 -16.18 6.33
N THR A 61 -16.26 -16.42 6.65
CA THR A 61 -15.85 -17.59 7.45
C THR A 61 -16.42 -17.52 8.87
N ARG A 62 -16.33 -16.34 9.52
CA ARG A 62 -16.90 -16.10 10.86
C ARG A 62 -18.42 -16.23 10.88
N ALA A 63 -19.07 -15.95 9.76
CA ALA A 63 -20.50 -16.13 9.60
C ALA A 63 -20.91 -17.57 9.19
N GLY A 64 -19.99 -18.54 9.28
CA GLY A 64 -20.28 -19.96 9.12
C GLY A 64 -20.20 -20.50 7.69
N MET A 65 -19.76 -19.70 6.71
CA MET A 65 -19.65 -20.18 5.33
C MET A 65 -18.45 -21.12 5.15
N ARG A 66 -18.66 -22.20 4.38
CA ARG A 66 -17.58 -23.14 4.01
C ARG A 66 -16.64 -22.53 2.97
N PRO A 67 -15.34 -22.87 2.95
CA PRO A 67 -14.36 -22.31 2.00
C PRO A 67 -14.76 -22.44 0.52
N GLY A 68 -15.43 -23.54 0.13
CA GLY A 68 -15.94 -23.71 -1.24
C GLY A 68 -16.95 -22.64 -1.65
N ALA A 69 -17.95 -22.41 -0.79
CA ALA A 69 -19.00 -21.41 -1.01
C ALA A 69 -18.43 -19.98 -0.99
N ILE A 70 -17.45 -19.70 -0.12
CA ILE A 70 -16.74 -18.42 -0.09
C ILE A 70 -16.06 -18.15 -1.44
N ARG A 71 -15.33 -19.13 -1.97
CA ARG A 71 -14.63 -18.98 -3.27
C ARG A 71 -15.61 -18.73 -4.41
N GLU A 72 -16.74 -19.42 -4.42
CA GLU A 72 -17.80 -19.26 -5.42
C GLU A 72 -18.47 -17.89 -5.35
N ALA A 73 -18.78 -17.40 -4.15
CA ALA A 73 -19.45 -16.11 -3.95
C ALA A 73 -18.52 -14.88 -4.11
N MET A 74 -17.20 -15.04 -3.91
CA MET A 74 -16.24 -13.94 -3.83
C MET A 74 -16.30 -12.95 -5.00
N PRO A 75 -16.35 -13.38 -6.29
CA PRO A 75 -16.40 -12.44 -7.41
C PRO A 75 -17.62 -11.51 -7.36
N GLU A 76 -18.80 -12.06 -7.01
CA GLU A 76 -20.03 -11.29 -6.92
C GLU A 76 -20.04 -10.34 -5.72
N VAL A 77 -19.58 -10.82 -4.56
CA VAL A 77 -19.44 -9.99 -3.36
C VAL A 77 -18.53 -8.79 -3.63
N MET A 78 -17.37 -9.00 -4.26
CA MET A 78 -16.44 -7.92 -4.59
C MET A 78 -17.04 -6.93 -5.61
N ARG A 79 -17.74 -7.40 -6.63
CA ARG A 79 -18.44 -6.56 -7.62
C ARG A 79 -19.50 -5.69 -6.93
N ARG A 80 -20.26 -6.28 -6.01
CA ARG A 80 -21.34 -5.60 -5.27
C ARG A 80 -20.78 -4.59 -4.28
N ALA A 81 -19.74 -4.94 -3.53
CA ALA A 81 -19.05 -4.04 -2.60
C ALA A 81 -18.55 -2.78 -3.29
N GLN A 82 -17.85 -2.94 -4.42
CA GLN A 82 -17.39 -1.83 -5.24
C GLN A 82 -18.55 -0.93 -5.70
N SER A 83 -19.65 -1.53 -6.15
CA SER A 83 -20.80 -0.79 -6.65
C SER A 83 -21.53 -0.03 -5.53
N ILE A 84 -21.64 -0.61 -4.34
CA ILE A 84 -22.23 0.04 -3.17
C ILE A 84 -21.37 1.23 -2.76
N TYR A 85 -20.07 1.02 -2.56
CA TYR A 85 -19.17 2.09 -2.12
C TYR A 85 -19.13 3.27 -3.11
N VAL A 86 -19.10 3.00 -4.43
CA VAL A 86 -19.09 4.08 -5.43
C VAL A 86 -20.32 4.99 -5.31
N ARG A 87 -21.48 4.43 -4.95
CA ARG A 87 -22.72 5.19 -4.75
C ARG A 87 -22.77 5.90 -3.41
N SER A 88 -22.26 5.28 -2.35
CA SER A 88 -22.32 5.84 -0.99
C SER A 88 -21.08 6.63 -0.58
N SER A 89 -20.05 6.74 -1.43
CA SER A 89 -18.75 7.29 -1.05
C SER A 89 -18.85 8.74 -0.53
N PRO A 90 -18.30 9.05 0.66
CA PRO A 90 -18.34 10.39 1.23
C PRO A 90 -17.38 11.33 0.49
N VAL A 91 -17.49 12.62 0.79
CA VAL A 91 -16.52 13.67 0.42
C VAL A 91 -15.27 13.47 1.31
N LEU A 92 -14.06 13.43 0.72
CA LEU A 92 -12.83 13.00 1.42
C LEU A 92 -11.70 14.05 1.36
N GLU A 93 -11.92 15.22 0.78
CA GLU A 93 -10.88 16.25 0.57
C GLU A 93 -10.27 16.73 1.91
N ARG A 94 -11.09 16.80 2.97
CA ARG A 94 -10.67 17.15 4.34
C ARG A 94 -10.05 15.97 5.12
N LYS A 95 -10.04 14.78 4.51
CA LYS A 95 -9.47 13.56 5.10
C LYS A 95 -8.05 13.26 4.60
N VAL A 96 -7.55 14.05 3.66
CA VAL A 96 -6.17 13.93 3.14
C VAL A 96 -5.16 14.13 4.28
N CYS A 97 -4.20 13.22 4.39
CA CYS A 97 -3.18 13.28 5.42
C CYS A 97 -2.24 14.49 5.23
N PRO A 98 -1.67 15.02 6.33
CA PRO A 98 -0.72 16.14 6.25
C PRO A 98 0.46 15.84 5.31
N GLY A 99 0.86 16.82 4.50
CA GLY A 99 1.99 16.72 3.56
C GLY A 99 1.70 15.99 2.23
N VAL A 100 0.66 15.16 2.14
CA VAL A 100 0.35 14.37 0.92
C VAL A 100 0.27 15.22 -0.33
N ARG A 101 -0.52 16.31 -0.32
CA ARG A 101 -0.68 17.16 -1.51
C ARG A 101 0.63 17.83 -1.93
N GLN A 102 1.49 18.19 -0.97
CA GLN A 102 2.78 18.79 -1.23
C GLN A 102 3.73 17.79 -1.88
N VAL A 103 3.84 16.59 -1.30
CA VAL A 103 4.69 15.51 -1.82
C VAL A 103 4.24 15.10 -3.23
N LEU A 104 2.95 14.86 -3.46
CA LEU A 104 2.46 14.46 -4.79
C LEU A 104 2.73 15.51 -5.86
N ARG A 105 2.54 16.81 -5.55
CA ARG A 105 2.90 17.89 -6.48
C ARG A 105 4.39 17.95 -6.78
N ARG A 106 5.25 17.76 -5.76
CA ARG A 106 6.70 17.77 -5.95
C ARG A 106 7.15 16.59 -6.82
N LEU A 107 6.60 15.41 -6.59
CA LEU A 107 6.86 14.22 -7.41
C LEU A 107 6.41 14.40 -8.87
N GLU A 108 5.19 14.90 -9.09
CA GLU A 108 4.64 15.18 -10.43
C GLU A 108 5.53 16.18 -11.20
N ARG A 109 5.93 17.30 -10.57
CA ARG A 109 6.82 18.30 -11.18
C ARG A 109 8.20 17.75 -11.54
N ARG A 110 8.67 16.73 -10.83
CA ARG A 110 9.96 16.09 -11.07
C ARG A 110 9.85 14.89 -12.01
N GLY A 111 8.70 14.67 -12.64
CA GLY A 111 8.49 13.61 -13.62
C GLY A 111 8.51 12.20 -13.02
N ALA A 112 8.30 12.04 -11.71
CA ALA A 112 8.20 10.73 -11.10
C ALA A 112 6.94 9.99 -11.56
N VAL A 113 7.03 8.68 -11.78
CA VAL A 113 5.84 7.86 -11.95
C VAL A 113 5.23 7.61 -10.58
N ILE A 114 3.95 7.91 -10.43
CA ILE A 114 3.22 7.73 -9.17
C ILE A 114 2.13 6.69 -9.37
N GLY A 115 2.10 5.68 -8.51
CA GLY A 115 1.12 4.59 -8.54
C GLY A 115 0.51 4.31 -7.17
N LEU A 116 -0.61 3.59 -7.18
CA LEU A 116 -1.22 3.06 -5.96
C LEU A 116 -0.80 1.60 -5.73
N VAL A 117 -0.58 1.25 -4.48
CA VAL A 117 -0.59 -0.14 -4.01
C VAL A 117 -1.45 -0.15 -2.77
N THR A 118 -2.60 -0.83 -2.79
CA THR A 118 -3.56 -0.71 -1.70
C THR A 118 -4.34 -2.00 -1.45
N GLY A 119 -4.77 -2.17 -0.21
CA GLY A 119 -5.71 -3.22 0.19
C GLY A 119 -7.13 -3.02 -0.30
N ASN A 120 -7.47 -1.85 -0.86
CA ASN A 120 -8.80 -1.61 -1.41
C ASN A 120 -9.03 -2.36 -2.73
N LEU A 121 -10.28 -2.76 -2.98
CA LEU A 121 -10.75 -3.12 -4.31
C LEU A 121 -10.60 -1.92 -5.28
N SER A 122 -10.34 -2.20 -6.56
CA SER A 122 -9.92 -1.16 -7.52
C SER A 122 -10.89 0.02 -7.62
N ARG A 123 -12.20 -0.23 -7.78
CA ARG A 123 -13.19 0.86 -7.88
C ARG A 123 -13.33 1.64 -6.57
N ILE A 124 -13.12 0.99 -5.42
CA ILE A 124 -13.12 1.65 -4.10
C ILE A 124 -11.90 2.56 -3.97
N GLY A 125 -10.71 2.04 -4.27
CA GLY A 125 -9.46 2.79 -4.22
C GLY A 125 -9.48 4.01 -5.14
N TRP A 126 -9.90 3.83 -6.40
CA TRP A 126 -10.03 4.95 -7.33
C TRP A 126 -11.06 5.97 -6.90
N ARG A 127 -12.24 5.52 -6.42
CA ARG A 127 -13.26 6.41 -5.91
C ARG A 127 -12.78 7.23 -4.71
N LYS A 128 -12.01 6.63 -3.79
CA LYS A 128 -11.37 7.36 -2.70
C LYS A 128 -10.47 8.48 -3.21
N MET A 129 -9.66 8.21 -4.24
CA MET A 129 -8.78 9.21 -4.83
C MET A 129 -9.54 10.34 -5.55
N GLU A 130 -10.65 10.03 -6.21
CA GLU A 130 -11.55 11.04 -6.80
C GLU A 130 -12.13 11.94 -5.71
N ARG A 131 -12.75 11.34 -4.69
CA ARG A 131 -13.39 12.06 -3.58
C ARG A 131 -12.41 12.78 -2.66
N ALA A 132 -11.12 12.46 -2.75
CA ALA A 132 -10.06 13.19 -2.07
C ALA A 132 -9.45 14.30 -2.93
N GLY A 133 -9.82 14.41 -4.21
CA GLY A 133 -9.19 15.34 -5.16
C GLY A 133 -7.71 15.01 -5.39
N LEU A 134 -7.34 13.73 -5.41
CA LEU A 134 -5.98 13.22 -5.61
C LEU A 134 -5.83 12.38 -6.88
N ARG A 135 -6.93 11.95 -7.51
CA ARG A 135 -6.93 11.02 -8.67
C ARG A 135 -5.93 11.38 -9.76
N ARG A 136 -5.79 12.67 -10.08
CA ARG A 136 -4.93 13.17 -11.17
C ARG A 136 -3.44 12.83 -11.01
N TYR A 137 -2.94 12.66 -9.79
CA TYR A 137 -1.51 12.39 -9.56
C TYR A 137 -1.14 10.94 -9.88
N PHE A 138 -2.10 10.03 -9.84
CA PHE A 138 -1.84 8.59 -9.94
C PHE A 138 -2.02 8.11 -11.37
N ARG A 139 -0.96 7.57 -11.94
CA ARG A 139 -0.96 7.00 -13.29
C ARG A 139 -1.69 5.66 -13.35
N TYR A 140 -1.53 4.83 -12.31
CA TYR A 140 -2.05 3.47 -12.26
C TYR A 140 -2.15 2.97 -10.80
N GLY A 141 -2.60 1.73 -10.61
CA GLY A 141 -2.58 1.09 -9.29
C GLY A 141 -2.63 -0.43 -9.32
N ALA A 142 -2.19 -1.04 -8.22
CA ALA A 142 -2.40 -2.45 -7.89
C ALA A 142 -3.31 -2.58 -6.66
N PHE A 143 -4.35 -3.40 -6.79
CA PHE A 143 -5.51 -3.44 -5.89
C PHE A 143 -5.78 -4.84 -5.38
N ALA A 144 -6.57 -4.96 -4.31
CA ALA A 144 -6.78 -6.21 -3.58
C ALA A 144 -7.09 -7.42 -4.46
N GLU A 145 -7.86 -7.27 -5.54
CA GLU A 145 -8.26 -8.37 -6.42
C GLU A 145 -7.12 -8.95 -7.28
N LEU A 146 -5.95 -8.29 -7.34
CA LEU A 146 -4.89 -8.65 -8.29
C LEU A 146 -3.84 -9.61 -7.71
N ALA A 147 -3.72 -9.73 -6.39
CA ALA A 147 -2.76 -10.63 -5.76
C ALA A 147 -3.28 -11.15 -4.42
N LYS A 148 -2.68 -12.26 -3.95
CA LYS A 148 -3.01 -12.87 -2.66
C LYS A 148 -2.56 -12.05 -1.46
N ASP A 149 -1.49 -11.28 -1.61
CA ASP A 149 -0.88 -10.52 -0.52
C ASP A 149 -0.30 -9.17 -1.00
N ARG A 150 0.05 -8.34 -0.02
CA ARG A 150 0.59 -6.98 -0.23
C ARG A 150 1.89 -6.99 -1.04
N ALA A 151 2.79 -7.94 -0.79
CA ALA A 151 4.05 -8.08 -1.51
C ALA A 151 3.82 -8.42 -3.00
N GLY A 152 2.80 -9.22 -3.30
CA GLY A 152 2.33 -9.51 -4.65
C GLY A 152 1.80 -8.28 -5.37
N LEU A 153 1.07 -7.40 -4.69
CA LEU A 153 0.61 -6.13 -5.27
C LEU A 153 1.78 -5.20 -5.63
N VAL A 154 2.76 -5.05 -4.72
CA VAL A 154 3.99 -4.27 -5.00
C VAL A 154 4.70 -4.83 -6.23
N ARG A 155 4.92 -6.15 -6.27
CA ARG A 155 5.55 -6.83 -7.41
C ARG A 155 4.82 -6.61 -8.72
N LEU A 156 3.49 -6.69 -8.72
CA LEU A 156 2.67 -6.44 -9.90
C LEU A 156 2.77 -4.97 -10.35
N ALA A 157 2.71 -4.03 -9.41
CA ALA A 157 2.82 -2.61 -9.71
C ALA A 157 4.16 -2.26 -10.37
N ILE A 158 5.28 -2.82 -9.87
CA ILE A 158 6.62 -2.62 -10.44
C ILE A 158 6.71 -3.26 -11.83
N ARG A 159 6.27 -4.52 -11.98
CA ARG A 159 6.28 -5.22 -13.28
C ARG A 159 5.46 -4.48 -14.32
N HIS A 160 4.31 -3.93 -13.95
CA HIS A 160 3.48 -3.16 -14.85
C HIS A 160 4.20 -1.89 -15.33
N ALA A 161 4.77 -1.08 -14.44
CA ALA A 161 5.50 0.14 -14.83
C ALA A 161 6.70 -0.16 -15.74
N ARG A 162 7.42 -1.27 -15.49
CA ARG A 162 8.52 -1.72 -16.36
C ARG A 162 8.03 -2.19 -17.72
N ARG A 163 6.97 -2.99 -17.76
CA ARG A 163 6.37 -3.51 -19.01
C ARG A 163 5.88 -2.37 -19.91
N GLU A 164 5.26 -1.36 -19.32
CA GLU A 164 4.78 -0.17 -20.03
C GLU A 164 5.89 0.85 -20.31
N GLN A 165 7.14 0.53 -19.97
CA GLN A 165 8.31 1.38 -20.21
C GLN A 165 8.19 2.79 -19.62
N TRP A 166 7.48 2.95 -18.51
CA TRP A 166 7.31 4.25 -17.85
C TRP A 166 8.51 4.65 -17.00
N ILE A 167 9.30 3.66 -16.59
CA ILE A 167 10.46 3.82 -15.71
C ILE A 167 11.70 3.17 -16.31
N GLU A 168 12.86 3.72 -15.99
CA GLU A 168 14.16 3.15 -16.34
C GLU A 168 14.46 1.88 -15.52
N PRO A 169 15.31 0.96 -16.02
CA PRO A 169 15.75 -0.20 -15.25
C PRO A 169 16.41 0.15 -13.91
N SER A 170 17.19 1.24 -13.88
CA SER A 170 17.92 1.79 -12.72
C SER A 170 17.06 2.69 -11.81
N SER A 171 15.76 2.76 -12.07
CA SER A 171 14.87 3.66 -11.34
C SER A 171 14.88 3.37 -9.85
N SER A 172 14.88 4.45 -9.07
CA SER A 172 14.61 4.40 -7.64
C SER A 172 13.14 4.05 -7.40
N ILE A 173 12.87 3.01 -6.62
CA ILE A 173 11.50 2.57 -6.31
C ILE A 173 11.23 2.70 -4.82
N TRP A 174 10.14 3.38 -4.48
CA TRP A 174 9.69 3.60 -3.10
C TRP A 174 8.25 3.15 -2.92
N LEU A 175 7.98 2.58 -1.75
CA LEU A 175 6.62 2.40 -1.23
C LEU A 175 6.41 3.35 -0.05
N VAL A 176 5.27 4.02 0.01
CA VAL A 176 4.84 4.85 1.13
C VAL A 176 3.61 4.21 1.75
N GLY A 177 3.66 3.93 3.05
CA GLY A 177 2.61 3.22 3.77
C GLY A 177 2.61 3.50 5.27
N ASP A 178 1.53 3.16 5.97
CA ASP A 178 1.35 3.39 7.40
C ASP A 178 1.25 2.10 8.22
N HIS A 179 1.39 0.94 7.57
CA HIS A 179 1.27 -0.35 8.24
C HIS A 179 2.57 -1.16 8.17
N PRO A 180 2.87 -2.01 9.17
CA PRO A 180 3.93 -3.02 9.09
C PRO A 180 3.92 -3.89 7.82
N ASN A 181 2.75 -4.04 7.20
CA ASN A 181 2.59 -4.82 5.97
C ASN A 181 3.22 -4.11 4.76
N ASP A 182 3.27 -2.77 4.77
CA ASP A 182 3.95 -1.99 3.73
C ASP A 182 5.46 -2.17 3.84
N VAL A 183 6.00 -2.06 5.06
CA VAL A 183 7.43 -2.27 5.32
C VAL A 183 7.87 -3.66 4.87
N ARG A 184 7.13 -4.70 5.28
CA ARG A 184 7.39 -6.08 4.86
C ARG A 184 7.26 -6.28 3.35
N ALA A 185 6.25 -5.68 2.72
CA ALA A 185 6.04 -5.80 1.27
C ALA A 185 7.16 -5.12 0.46
N ALA A 186 7.67 -3.98 0.91
CA ALA A 186 8.80 -3.30 0.30
C ALA A 186 10.09 -4.11 0.42
N GLN A 187 10.39 -4.61 1.63
CA GLN A 187 11.54 -5.47 1.90
C GLN A 187 11.52 -6.74 1.04
N ALA A 188 10.37 -7.41 0.95
CA ALA A 188 10.19 -8.61 0.12
C ALA A 188 10.38 -8.37 -1.39
N ASN A 189 10.32 -7.11 -1.84
CA ASN A 189 10.56 -6.72 -3.23
C ASN A 189 11.89 -5.99 -3.43
N GLY A 190 12.72 -5.85 -2.38
CA GLY A 190 14.01 -5.17 -2.46
C GLY A 190 13.92 -3.68 -2.79
N ILE A 191 12.78 -3.03 -2.47
CA ILE A 191 12.57 -1.60 -2.70
C ILE A 191 12.63 -0.83 -1.39
N ARG A 192 12.75 0.50 -1.48
CA ARG A 192 12.78 1.38 -0.30
C ARG A 192 11.38 1.65 0.24
N VAL A 193 11.26 1.94 1.54
CA VAL A 193 9.98 2.25 2.18
C VAL A 193 10.04 3.50 3.05
N VAL A 194 8.99 4.31 2.94
CA VAL A 194 8.68 5.37 3.89
C VAL A 194 7.46 4.94 4.71
N ALA A 195 7.68 4.72 6.00
CA ALA A 195 6.62 4.46 6.95
C ALA A 195 6.12 5.80 7.53
N VAL A 196 4.80 6.02 7.48
CA VAL A 196 4.15 7.22 8.03
C VAL A 196 3.23 6.86 9.20
N ALA A 197 3.34 7.54 10.33
CA ALA A 197 2.49 7.27 11.51
C ALA A 197 1.15 8.04 11.49
N THR A 198 0.53 8.14 10.31
CA THR A 198 -0.79 8.77 10.12
C THR A 198 -1.96 7.79 10.21
N GLY A 199 -1.65 6.49 10.26
CA GLY A 199 -2.57 5.36 10.39
C GLY A 199 -2.98 5.04 11.82
N LEU A 200 -3.30 3.76 12.04
CA LEU A 200 -3.59 3.22 13.38
C LEU A 200 -2.33 2.76 14.13
N VAL A 201 -1.27 2.44 13.38
CA VAL A 201 -0.01 1.94 13.94
C VAL A 201 0.88 3.12 14.31
N GLY A 202 1.39 3.10 15.54
CA GLY A 202 2.26 4.16 16.08
C GLY A 202 3.70 4.07 15.57
N LEU A 203 4.47 5.14 15.81
CA LEU A 203 5.88 5.24 15.40
C LEU A 203 6.75 4.09 15.93
N GLU A 204 6.55 3.69 17.19
CA GLU A 204 7.41 2.69 17.83
C GLU A 204 7.24 1.29 17.21
N GLU A 205 6.00 0.89 16.93
CA GLU A 205 5.73 -0.36 16.23
C GLU A 205 6.23 -0.31 14.79
N LEU A 206 6.01 0.79 14.07
CA LEU A 206 6.57 0.95 12.72
C LEU A 206 8.09 0.86 12.72
N ARG A 207 8.76 1.44 13.73
CA ARG A 207 10.21 1.39 13.90
C ARG A 207 10.71 -0.03 14.06
N SER A 208 10.02 -0.89 14.83
CA SER A 208 10.46 -2.28 15.04
C SER A 208 10.45 -3.14 13.76
N HIS A 209 9.79 -2.67 12.69
CA HIS A 209 9.82 -3.34 11.38
C HIS A 209 10.96 -2.86 10.46
N GLY A 210 11.75 -1.87 10.85
CA GLY A 210 12.93 -1.41 10.12
C GLY A 210 12.65 -0.76 8.75
N PRO A 211 11.82 0.31 8.67
CA PRO A 211 11.65 1.08 7.45
C PRO A 211 12.91 1.91 7.11
N ASP A 212 13.15 2.21 5.82
CA ASP A 212 14.27 3.07 5.41
C ASP A 212 14.09 4.53 5.89
N VAL A 213 12.84 5.00 5.91
CA VAL A 213 12.45 6.31 6.45
C VAL A 213 11.21 6.15 7.32
N LEU A 214 11.23 6.73 8.51
CA LEU A 214 10.08 6.77 9.42
C LEU A 214 9.78 8.23 9.78
N VAL A 215 8.53 8.66 9.55
CA VAL A 215 8.09 10.03 9.84
C VAL A 215 6.68 10.03 10.45
N PRO A 216 6.31 11.04 11.26
CA PRO A 216 4.95 11.15 11.79
C PRO A 216 3.92 11.41 10.68
N ASP A 217 4.30 12.16 9.64
CA ASP A 217 3.54 12.43 8.43
C ASP A 217 4.47 12.94 7.32
N LEU A 218 3.92 13.29 6.15
CA LEU A 218 4.71 13.64 4.97
C LEU A 218 5.15 15.12 4.90
N ARG A 219 4.89 15.95 5.92
CA ARG A 219 5.21 17.40 5.86
C ARG A 219 6.71 17.70 5.78
N SER A 220 7.54 16.85 6.39
CA SER A 220 9.00 17.02 6.46
C SER A 220 9.77 16.27 5.38
N ILE A 221 9.07 15.68 4.40
CA ILE A 221 9.70 14.87 3.37
C ILE A 221 10.25 15.74 2.23
N GLU A 222 11.55 15.56 1.98
CA GLU A 222 12.25 16.08 0.81
C GLU A 222 12.40 14.95 -0.24
N VAL A 223 11.59 15.05 -1.30
CA VAL A 223 11.42 13.99 -2.31
C VAL A 223 12.65 13.81 -3.20
N GLU A 224 13.58 14.76 -3.18
CA GLU A 224 14.87 14.75 -3.89
C GLU A 224 15.67 13.49 -3.60
N THR A 225 15.57 12.99 -2.37
CA THR A 225 16.21 11.73 -1.95
C THR A 225 15.61 10.51 -2.64
N TRP A 226 14.35 10.59 -3.08
CA TRP A 226 13.64 9.50 -3.75
C TRP A 226 13.92 9.45 -5.25
N LEU A 227 14.39 10.54 -5.83
CA LEU A 227 14.56 10.71 -7.29
C LEU A 227 15.95 10.30 -7.79
N ARG A 228 16.89 10.01 -6.90
CA ARG A 228 18.24 9.55 -7.30
C ARG A 228 18.20 8.04 -7.55
N GLY A 229 18.39 7.66 -8.81
CA GLY A 229 18.56 6.27 -9.23
C GLY A 229 19.69 5.58 -8.46
N THR A 230 19.61 4.26 -8.32
CA THR A 230 20.65 3.48 -7.61
C THR A 230 21.86 3.29 -8.52
N SER A 231 22.65 4.33 -8.71
CA SER A 231 24.01 4.17 -9.23
C SER A 231 24.89 3.65 -8.09
N GLY A 232 25.00 2.33 -7.95
CA GLY A 232 26.14 1.68 -7.28
C GLY A 232 26.16 1.55 -5.75
N ALA A 233 25.06 1.75 -5.00
CA ALA A 233 25.06 1.46 -3.57
C ALA A 233 24.63 0.01 -3.29
N THR A 234 25.59 -0.90 -3.22
CA THR A 234 25.42 -2.22 -2.61
C THR A 234 24.93 -2.05 -1.17
N ARG A 235 23.84 -2.74 -0.80
CA ARG A 235 23.46 -2.89 0.61
C ARG A 235 24.64 -3.52 1.34
N SER A 236 25.32 -2.75 2.19
CA SER A 236 26.29 -3.30 3.13
C SER A 236 25.52 -4.13 4.15
N ASP A 237 25.64 -5.44 4.02
CA ASP A 237 25.22 -6.41 5.03
C ASP A 237 26.01 -6.16 6.33
N PRO A 238 25.37 -5.83 7.48
CA PRO A 238 26.09 -5.67 8.74
C PRO A 238 26.54 -7.00 9.36
N GLY A 239 26.24 -8.15 8.73
CA GLY A 239 26.28 -9.47 9.36
C GLY A 239 27.54 -10.33 9.19
N ASN A 240 28.66 -9.84 8.67
CA ASN A 240 29.84 -10.72 8.48
C ASN A 240 31.18 -10.08 8.85
N ARG A 241 31.37 -9.78 10.15
CA ARG A 241 32.71 -9.69 10.73
C ARG A 241 33.09 -11.05 11.31
N ARG A 242 33.67 -11.92 10.48
CA ARG A 242 34.46 -13.06 10.99
C ARG A 242 35.65 -12.51 11.77
N PRO A 243 35.92 -12.99 13.01
CA PRO A 243 37.13 -12.61 13.72
C PRO A 243 38.37 -13.15 12.98
N LYS A 244 39.37 -12.28 12.76
CA LYS A 244 40.67 -12.68 12.22
C LYS A 244 41.36 -13.66 13.19
N PRO A 245 42.01 -14.73 12.72
CA PRO A 245 42.80 -15.60 13.58
C PRO A 245 44.02 -14.82 14.10
N ARG A 246 44.27 -14.90 15.41
CA ARG A 246 45.48 -14.39 16.06
C ARG A 246 46.68 -15.14 15.47
N ARG A 247 47.61 -14.42 14.86
CA ARG A 247 48.95 -14.94 14.57
C ARG A 247 49.73 -14.96 15.89
N SER A 248 50.18 -16.14 16.28
CA SER A 248 51.24 -16.34 17.27
C SER A 248 52.57 -15.88 16.68
N GLU A 249 53.25 -14.95 17.36
CA GLU A 249 54.64 -14.60 17.10
C GLU A 249 55.57 -15.61 17.80
N PRO A 250 56.77 -15.89 17.24
CA PRO A 250 57.72 -16.82 17.83
C PRO A 250 58.58 -16.12 18.88
N GLY A 251 58.71 -16.76 20.04
CA GLY A 251 59.72 -16.51 21.06
C GLY A 251 60.22 -17.84 21.58
#